data_AF-A0A8S2YBN4-F1
#
_entry.id   AF-A0A8S2YBN4-F1
#
_cell.length_a   1.000
_cell.length_b   1.000
_cell.length_c   1.000
_cell.angle_alpha   90.00
_cell.angle_beta   90.00
_cell.angle_gamma   90.00
#
_symmetry.space_group_name_H-M   'P 1'
#
loop_
_entity.id
_entity.type
_entity.pdbx_description
1 polymer ?
#
loop_
_entity_poly.entity_id
_entity_poly.type
_entity_poly.pdbx_seq_one_letter_code
_entity_poly.pdbx_strand_id
1 'polypeptide(L)' 'RLYGTGVYVNKIRPNGPAELEGTLVPCMRIYKVNNTDVRRMECGQVVPLLASSADE' A
#
# COMPACT_ATOMS: atom_id res chain seq x y z
N ARG A 1 14.64 -12.78 10.58
CA ARG A 1 13.89 -11.58 10.13
C ARG A 1 12.41 -11.89 10.35
N LEU A 2 11.87 -11.57 11.52
CA LEU A 2 10.62 -12.14 12.09
C LEU A 2 9.37 -11.25 11.93
N TYR A 3 9.36 -10.36 10.94
CA TYR A 3 8.17 -9.56 10.63
C TYR A 3 7.46 -10.24 9.46
N GLY A 4 6.22 -10.68 9.71
CA GLY A 4 5.42 -11.41 8.73
C GLY A 4 5.43 -10.74 7.36
N THR A 5 5.57 -11.55 6.31
CA THR A 5 5.62 -11.09 4.92
C THR A 5 4.34 -10.33 4.57
N GLY A 6 4.47 -9.07 4.19
CA GLY A 6 3.35 -8.24 3.74
C GLY A 6 3.54 -6.76 4.01
N VAL A 7 2.74 -5.95 3.33
CA VAL A 7 2.73 -4.49 3.47
C VAL A 7 1.39 -4.06 4.06
N TYR A 8 1.46 -3.15 5.03
CA TYR A 8 0.31 -2.64 5.77
C TYR A 8 0.29 -1.12 5.71
N VAL A 9 -0.91 -0.55 5.72
CA VAL A 9 -1.12 0.89 5.80
C VAL A 9 -0.77 1.36 7.21
N ASN A 10 0.27 2.18 7.33
CA ASN A 10 0.67 2.76 8.62
C ASN A 10 -0.03 4.10 8.88
N LYS A 11 -0.03 4.99 7.88
CA LYS A 11 -0.67 6.31 7.93
C LYS A 11 -1.19 6.69 6.55
N ILE A 12 -2.25 7.48 6.56
CA ILE A 12 -2.81 8.13 5.38
C ILE A 12 -2.38 9.58 5.40
N ARG A 13 -2.07 10.13 4.22
CA ARG A 13 -1.67 11.53 4.09
C ARG A 13 -2.91 12.42 4.20
N PRO A 14 -2.88 13.47 5.04
CA PRO A 14 -4.01 14.39 5.16
C PRO A 14 -4.20 15.13 3.83
N ASN A 15 -5.46 15.33 3.42
CA ASN A 15 -5.89 15.86 2.13
C ASN A 15 -5.38 15.07 0.90
N GLY A 16 -4.98 13.81 1.09
CA GLY A 16 -4.59 12.93 -0.01
C GLY A 16 -5.77 12.19 -0.63
N PRO A 17 -5.61 11.61 -1.83
CA PRO A 17 -6.68 10.86 -2.51
C PRO A 17 -7.19 9.69 -1.64
N ALA A 18 -6.29 9.03 -0.92
CA ALA A 18 -6.64 7.95 0.01
C ALA A 18 -7.48 8.40 1.23
N GLU A 19 -7.37 9.66 1.64
CA GLU A 19 -8.21 10.23 2.70
C GLU A 19 -9.55 10.70 2.14
N LEU A 20 -9.54 11.32 0.96
CA LEU A 20 -10.74 11.81 0.26
C LEU A 20 -11.70 10.67 -0.12
N GLU A 21 -11.16 9.54 -0.56
CA GLU A 21 -11.97 8.35 -0.90
C GLU A 21 -12.45 7.61 0.36
N GLY A 22 -11.70 7.71 1.48
CA GLY A 22 -12.10 7.17 2.78
C GLY A 22 -12.17 5.63 2.87
N THR A 23 -11.79 4.92 1.82
CA THR A 23 -11.78 3.44 1.75
C THR A 23 -10.56 2.81 2.41
N LEU A 24 -9.45 3.54 2.44
CA LEU A 24 -8.22 3.09 3.07
C LEU A 24 -8.24 3.50 4.55
N VAL A 25 -7.81 2.58 5.41
CA VAL A 25 -7.70 2.83 6.86
C VAL A 25 -6.35 2.35 7.39
N PRO A 26 -5.83 2.97 8.47
CA PRO A 26 -4.65 2.47 9.17
C PRO A 26 -4.82 1.01 9.60
N CYS A 27 -3.72 0.27 9.67
CA CYS A 27 -3.66 -1.17 9.96
C CYS A 27 -4.30 -2.08 8.90
N MET A 28 -4.76 -1.54 7.77
CA MET A 28 -5.24 -2.37 6.66
C MET A 28 -4.08 -3.03 5.92
N ARG A 29 -4.25 -4.30 5.53
CA ARG A 29 -3.25 -5.03 4.74
C ARG A 29 -3.45 -4.81 3.26
N ILE A 30 -2.36 -4.49 2.55
CA ILE A 30 -2.38 -4.35 1.10
C ILE A 30 -2.20 -5.74 0.49
N TYR A 31 -3.21 -6.21 -0.25
CA TYR A 31 -3.17 -7.51 -0.94
C TYR A 31 -2.69 -7.38 -2.39
N LYS A 32 -3.12 -6.32 -3.08
CA LYS A 32 -2.83 -6.09 -4.50
C LYS A 32 -2.64 -4.59 -4.73
N VAL A 33 -1.69 -4.24 -5.59
CA VAL A 33 -1.49 -2.87 -6.10
C VAL A 33 -1.64 -2.96 -7.61
N ASN A 34 -2.59 -2.21 -8.17
CA ASN A 34 -2.99 -2.29 -9.58
C ASN A 34 -3.28 -3.74 -9.99
N ASN A 35 -2.46 -4.30 -10.89
CA ASN A 35 -2.54 -5.68 -11.35
C ASN A 35 -1.56 -6.67 -10.69
N THR A 36 -0.80 -6.23 -9.69
CA THR A 36 0.27 -7.03 -9.07
C THR A 36 -0.10 -7.44 -7.64
N ASP A 37 0.00 -8.73 -7.35
CA ASP A 37 -0.21 -9.28 -6.00
C ASP A 37 1.01 -9.03 -5.11
N VAL A 38 0.81 -8.29 -4.02
CA VAL A 38 1.91 -7.84 -3.14
C VAL A 38 1.96 -8.61 -1.81
N ARG A 39 1.15 -9.66 -1.64
CA ARG A 39 1.01 -10.38 -0.36
C ARG A 39 2.29 -11.02 0.15
N ARG A 40 3.17 -11.40 -0.77
CA ARG A 40 4.47 -12.04 -0.50
C ARG A 40 5.65 -11.12 -0.81
N MET A 41 5.39 -9.88 -1.21
CA MET A 41 6.43 -8.93 -1.58
C MET A 41 6.95 -8.18 -0.36
N GLU A 42 8.21 -7.78 -0.42
CA GLU A 42 8.83 -6.91 0.59
C GLU A 42 8.54 -5.43 0.27
N CYS A 43 8.63 -4.57 1.30
CA CYS A 43 8.37 -3.14 1.18
C CYS A 43 9.14 -2.47 0.03
N GLY A 44 10.40 -2.84 -0.20
CA GLY A 44 11.24 -2.27 -1.28
C GLY A 44 10.71 -2.53 -2.69
N GLN A 45 9.90 -3.57 -2.89
CA GLN A 45 9.28 -3.88 -4.19
C GLN A 45 7.91 -3.21 -4.34
N VAL A 46 7.19 -3.02 -3.23
CA VAL A 46 5.83 -2.45 -3.22
C VAL A 46 5.85 -0.93 -3.29
N VAL A 47 6.85 -0.27 -2.69
CA VAL A 47 7.02 1.19 -2.75
C VAL A 47 7.04 1.74 -4.19
N PRO A 48 7.86 1.22 -5.12
CA PRO A 48 7.85 1.73 -6.50
C PRO A 48 6.54 1.42 -7.24
N LEU A 49 5.87 0.29 -6.94
CA LEU A 49 4.56 -0.03 -7.51
C LEU A 49 3.50 0.99 -7.07
N LEU A 50 3.46 1.33 -5.77
CA LEU A 50 2.56 2.34 -5.24
C LEU A 50 2.86 3.73 -5.81
N ALA A 51 4.13 4.09 -5.95
CA ALA A 51 4.53 5.39 -6.51
C ALA A 51 4.13 5.51 -7.99
N SER A 52 4.28 4.42 -8.77
CA SER A 52 3.85 4.38 -10.17
C SER A 52 2.33 4.44 -10.35
N SER A 53 1.54 4.17 -9.29
CA SER A 53 0.07 4.20 -9.37
C SER A 53 -0.51 5.61 -9.39
N ALA A 54 0.29 6.64 -9.09
CA ALA A 54 -0.16 8.03 -9.14
C ALA A 54 -0.14 8.63 -10.55
N ASP A 55 0.51 7.94 -11.50
CA ASP A 55 0.70 8.39 -12.90
C ASP A 55 -0.27 7.69 -13.89
N GLU A 56 -1.15 6.81 -13.38
CA GLU A 56 -2.18 6.07 -14.14
C GLU A 56 -3.59 6.60 -13.80
#